data_AF-A0A1C6TV99-F1
#
_entry.id   AF-A0A1C6TV99-F1
#
_cell.length_a   1.000
_cell.length_b   1.000
_cell.length_c   1.000
_cell.angle_alpha   90.00
_cell.angle_beta   90.00
_cell.angle_gamma   90.00
#
_symmetry.space_group_name_H-M   'P 1'
#
loop_
_entity.id
_entity.type
_entity.pdbx_description
1 polymer ?
#
loop_
_entity_poly.entity_id
_entity_poly.type
_entity_poly.pdbx_seq_one_letter_code
_entity_poly.pdbx_strand_id
1 'polypeptide(L)'
;MSPPSFSLVDEPWIEVTDGGRPTVVSLRDALTRAHEIAGLATANPLEMVAVLRQVLLPVYLDACGRPADRRQWLTRWNAGELPVPEIKRYLDEQRHRFDLFGAQPFAQVADLRTAKDETRPVALLAAAAATGNNVPLFSTRTEAEPVALSAAQAARSLLATQCWDTAAIKSGAVGDPQVAGGKTTGNPTGPLGSLGVTVPIGRNLAETLLLNTPFGGQPASDDVPQWRRAPATAGWAPRPAKGLLDLLTWQSRRVRLVPEFDGDQLVVRRVVLAAGDRLQPVPLDIEPHTAWRRVDKPKAKQQPQTPVRHVAGRQAWRGLEPMLATVAKADPKFTSSRLINQLHSLRPPAGSPQPDGLPSDTPVQVMTVGVVYGNQSAVVEDVLADLVPLPLAALEPSEDVHVFLENVLVQAEGLRQAGNRLVDEIRLASGGESLPWDKGLRVGDALMHELTPVVQRLLAGLQRQPERWEQAEQAWQTLAERIALRTAEPVLCAVPPSAFLGRKSKDGKWTHRAATAEAVYRRAVRNVLGR
;
A
#
# COMPACT_ATOMS: atom_id res chain seq x y z
N MET A 1 -2.32 43.06 -4.75
CA MET A 1 -1.66 41.80 -4.31
C MET A 1 -1.61 40.88 -5.51
N SER A 2 -0.46 40.29 -5.80
CA SER A 2 -0.35 39.25 -6.84
C SER A 2 -1.26 38.07 -6.49
N PRO A 3 -1.88 37.39 -7.47
CA PRO A 3 -2.66 36.20 -7.19
C PRO A 3 -1.79 35.15 -6.48
N PRO A 4 -2.34 34.38 -5.53
CA PRO A 4 -1.60 33.29 -4.89
C PRO A 4 -1.15 32.28 -5.95
N SER A 5 0.11 31.85 -5.88
CA SER A 5 0.72 30.93 -6.83
C SER A 5 1.70 30.03 -6.08
N PHE A 6 1.73 28.75 -6.46
CA PHE A 6 2.69 27.77 -5.95
C PHE A 6 2.96 26.73 -7.03
N SER A 7 4.09 26.85 -7.72
CA SER A 7 4.48 25.95 -8.82
C SER A 7 5.00 24.64 -8.25
N LEU A 8 4.27 23.53 -8.43
CA LEU A 8 4.73 22.20 -8.03
C LEU A 8 5.99 21.75 -8.81
N VAL A 9 6.29 22.39 -9.94
CA VAL A 9 7.51 22.11 -10.72
C VAL A 9 8.75 22.61 -10.00
N ASP A 10 8.70 23.81 -9.44
CA ASP A 10 9.88 24.56 -8.99
C ASP A 10 9.94 24.75 -7.48
N GLU A 11 8.80 24.79 -6.80
CA GLU A 11 8.73 24.92 -5.35
C GLU A 11 8.94 23.56 -4.66
N PRO A 12 9.59 23.51 -3.49
CA PRO A 12 9.79 22.27 -2.76
C PRO A 12 8.49 21.78 -2.10
N TRP A 13 8.05 20.57 -2.45
CA TRP A 13 6.86 19.96 -1.84
C TRP A 13 6.87 18.44 -1.74
N ILE A 14 7.83 17.75 -2.38
CA ILE A 14 7.95 16.30 -2.35
C ILE A 14 8.88 15.90 -1.21
N GLU A 15 8.37 15.13 -0.25
CA GLU A 15 9.18 14.60 0.85
C GLU A 15 10.01 13.41 0.38
N VAL A 16 11.33 13.52 0.54
CA VAL A 16 12.31 12.50 0.14
C VAL A 16 13.32 12.24 1.25
N THR A 17 14.05 11.14 1.14
CA THR A 17 15.26 10.90 1.91
C THR A 17 16.47 11.15 1.01
N ASP A 18 17.27 12.16 1.32
CA ASP A 18 18.49 12.52 0.58
C ASP A 18 19.67 12.54 1.56
N GLY A 19 20.78 11.86 1.22
CA GLY A 19 21.93 11.68 2.13
C GLY A 19 21.57 11.08 3.49
N GLY A 20 20.53 10.24 3.57
CA GLY A 20 20.02 9.64 4.81
C GLY A 20 19.21 10.58 5.70
N ARG A 21 18.84 11.78 5.21
CA ARG A 21 18.04 12.76 5.96
C ARG A 21 16.71 13.04 5.26
N PRO A 22 15.61 13.17 6.01
CA PRO A 22 14.36 13.70 5.46
C PRO A 22 14.57 15.13 4.94
N THR A 23 14.16 15.39 3.70
CA THR A 23 14.17 16.71 3.08
C THR A 23 12.97 16.89 2.14
N VAL A 24 12.75 18.10 1.66
CA VAL A 24 11.66 18.44 0.74
C VAL A 24 12.26 19.03 -0.53
N VAL A 25 11.89 18.49 -1.69
CA VAL A 25 12.41 18.89 -3.00
C VAL A 25 11.29 19.25 -3.97
N SER A 26 11.64 19.98 -5.03
CA SER A 26 10.72 20.28 -6.12
C SER A 26 10.46 19.04 -6.99
N LEU A 27 9.41 19.07 -7.82
CA LEU A 27 9.18 18.00 -8.80
C LEU A 27 10.34 17.91 -9.80
N ARG A 28 10.90 19.06 -10.19
CA ARG A 28 12.06 19.11 -11.07
C ARG A 28 13.24 18.39 -10.44
N ASP A 29 13.61 18.73 -9.22
CA ASP A 29 14.75 18.11 -8.54
C ASP A 29 14.52 16.63 -8.26
N ALA A 30 13.31 16.24 -7.85
CA ALA A 30 12.96 14.84 -7.61
C ALA A 30 13.22 13.95 -8.84
N LEU A 31 12.95 14.46 -10.05
CA LEU A 31 13.13 13.71 -11.28
C LEU A 31 14.53 13.86 -11.89
N THR A 32 15.14 15.05 -11.84
CA THR A 32 16.46 15.28 -12.45
C THR A 32 17.60 14.72 -11.61
N ARG A 33 17.44 14.64 -10.28
CA ARG A 33 18.40 14.08 -9.33
C ARG A 33 17.94 12.75 -8.74
N ALA A 34 17.03 12.05 -9.42
CA ALA A 34 16.41 10.82 -8.91
C ALA A 34 17.42 9.71 -8.55
N HIS A 35 18.60 9.69 -9.19
CA HIS A 35 19.65 8.70 -8.91
C HIS A 35 20.47 9.02 -7.65
N GLU A 36 20.45 10.28 -7.18
CA GLU A 36 21.11 10.76 -5.96
C GLU A 36 20.22 10.59 -4.72
N ILE A 37 18.90 10.66 -4.92
CA ILE A 37 17.90 10.63 -3.84
C ILE A 37 17.60 9.19 -3.45
N ALA A 38 17.78 8.82 -2.17
CA ALA A 38 17.57 7.45 -1.69
C ALA A 38 16.13 6.95 -1.89
N GLY A 39 15.15 7.84 -1.87
CA GLY A 39 13.75 7.51 -2.19
C GLY A 39 12.76 8.51 -1.62
N LEU A 40 11.47 8.24 -1.82
CA LEU A 40 10.39 9.00 -1.18
C LEU A 40 10.37 8.74 0.33
N ALA A 41 10.03 9.76 1.11
CA ALA A 41 9.86 9.60 2.55
C ALA A 41 8.64 8.68 2.85
N THR A 42 8.81 7.73 3.77
CA THR A 42 7.78 6.72 4.10
C THR A 42 6.99 7.05 5.36
N ALA A 43 7.25 8.21 5.99
CA ALA A 43 6.58 8.62 7.23
C ALA A 43 5.06 8.77 7.06
N ASN A 44 4.62 9.23 5.88
CA ASN A 44 3.21 9.21 5.49
C ASN A 44 3.03 8.32 4.25
N PRO A 45 2.72 7.02 4.42
CA PRO A 45 2.67 6.06 3.31
C PRO A 45 1.55 6.37 2.30
N LEU A 46 0.45 6.99 2.73
CA LEU A 46 -0.64 7.37 1.81
C LEU A 46 -0.22 8.49 0.86
N GLU A 47 0.47 9.51 1.38
CA GLU A 47 1.02 10.61 0.60
C GLU A 47 2.16 10.13 -0.30
N MET A 48 3.06 9.27 0.20
CA MET A 48 4.15 8.69 -0.58
C MET A 48 3.62 7.98 -1.84
N VAL A 49 2.64 7.09 -1.67
CA VAL A 49 2.02 6.37 -2.80
C VAL A 49 1.30 7.35 -3.72
N ALA A 50 0.59 8.34 -3.17
CA ALA A 50 -0.13 9.32 -3.98
C ALA A 50 0.82 10.19 -4.82
N VAL A 51 1.95 10.63 -4.28
CA VAL A 51 2.97 11.41 -5.01
C VAL A 51 3.63 10.57 -6.10
N LEU A 52 4.02 9.33 -5.78
CA LEU A 52 4.56 8.41 -6.78
C LEU A 52 3.57 8.20 -7.92
N ARG A 53 2.32 7.90 -7.59
CA ARG A 53 1.31 7.43 -8.53
C ARG A 53 0.66 8.56 -9.32
N GLN A 54 0.32 9.69 -8.68
CA GLN A 54 -0.38 10.79 -9.34
C GLN A 54 0.56 11.80 -10.01
N VAL A 55 1.86 11.81 -9.67
CA VAL A 55 2.78 12.83 -10.18
C VAL A 55 4.05 12.23 -10.77
N LEU A 56 4.92 11.61 -9.97
CA LEU A 56 6.27 11.26 -10.43
C LEU A 56 6.25 10.26 -11.58
N LEU A 57 5.52 9.15 -11.42
CA LEU A 57 5.46 8.10 -12.43
C LEU A 57 4.74 8.58 -13.72
N PRO A 58 3.56 9.24 -13.68
CA PRO A 58 2.93 9.71 -14.91
C PRO A 58 3.70 10.83 -15.61
N VAL A 59 4.38 11.73 -14.87
CA VAL A 59 5.27 12.74 -15.49
C VAL A 59 6.42 12.04 -16.23
N TYR A 60 7.08 11.08 -15.59
CA TYR A 60 8.15 10.32 -16.23
C TYR A 60 7.67 9.56 -17.47
N LEU A 61 6.53 8.87 -17.37
CA LEU A 61 5.97 8.07 -18.46
C LEU A 61 5.49 8.92 -19.63
N ASP A 62 4.89 10.08 -19.38
CA ASP A 62 4.39 10.97 -20.43
C ASP A 62 5.52 11.79 -21.08
N ALA A 63 6.58 12.13 -20.32
CA ALA A 63 7.77 12.80 -20.84
C ALA A 63 8.66 11.87 -21.67
N CYS A 64 8.94 10.66 -21.16
CA CYS A 64 9.94 9.75 -21.72
C CYS A 64 9.33 8.56 -22.48
N GLY A 65 8.00 8.41 -22.47
CA GLY A 65 7.30 7.26 -23.02
C GLY A 65 7.49 5.98 -22.21
N ARG A 66 6.59 5.02 -22.41
CA ARG A 66 6.69 3.67 -21.84
C ARG A 66 7.69 2.81 -22.63
N PRO A 67 8.55 2.01 -21.97
CA PRO A 67 9.37 1.04 -22.68
C PRO A 67 8.52 0.05 -23.48
N ALA A 68 8.84 -0.16 -24.75
CA ALA A 68 8.11 -1.02 -25.67
C ALA A 68 8.28 -2.51 -25.33
N ASP A 69 9.42 -2.89 -24.77
CA ASP A 69 9.76 -4.27 -24.45
C ASP A 69 10.75 -4.37 -23.27
N ARG A 70 11.05 -5.62 -22.89
CA ARG A 70 12.01 -5.97 -21.83
C ARG A 70 13.39 -5.37 -22.07
N ARG A 71 13.87 -5.35 -23.32
CA ARG A 71 15.21 -4.88 -23.68
C ARG A 71 15.30 -3.37 -23.46
N GLN A 72 14.32 -2.60 -23.93
CA GLN A 72 14.31 -1.15 -23.72
C GLN A 72 14.19 -0.81 -22.23
N TRP A 73 13.44 -1.58 -21.45
CA TRP A 73 13.39 -1.42 -19.99
C TRP A 73 14.78 -1.63 -19.38
N LEU A 74 15.49 -2.71 -19.73
CA LEU A 74 16.85 -2.99 -19.24
C LEU A 74 17.86 -1.95 -19.69
N THR A 75 17.74 -1.39 -20.90
CA THR A 75 18.58 -0.27 -21.34
C THR A 75 18.43 0.94 -20.42
N ARG A 76 17.20 1.29 -20.04
CA ARG A 76 16.95 2.40 -19.10
C ARG A 76 17.44 2.08 -17.69
N TRP A 77 17.26 0.83 -17.24
CA TRP A 77 17.79 0.36 -15.96
C TRP A 77 19.32 0.48 -15.88
N ASN A 78 20.02 0.01 -16.92
CA ASN A 78 21.48 0.01 -16.97
C ASN A 78 22.08 1.41 -17.15
N ALA A 79 21.31 2.39 -17.65
CA ALA A 79 21.74 3.78 -17.69
C ALA A 79 21.94 4.37 -16.28
N GLY A 80 21.21 3.86 -15.28
CA GLY A 80 21.33 4.30 -13.88
C GLY A 80 20.71 5.68 -13.56
N GLU A 81 20.35 6.45 -14.58
CA GLU A 81 19.71 7.75 -14.48
C GLU A 81 18.46 7.87 -15.37
N LEU A 82 17.61 8.85 -15.06
CA LEU A 82 16.44 9.14 -15.89
C LEU A 82 16.84 10.05 -17.07
N PRO A 83 16.11 10.05 -18.20
CA PRO A 83 16.34 10.97 -19.32
C PRO A 83 16.06 12.45 -18.94
N VAL A 84 17.05 13.10 -18.33
CA VAL A 84 16.94 14.46 -17.77
C VAL A 84 16.54 15.51 -18.82
N PRO A 85 17.11 15.52 -20.05
CA PRO A 85 16.74 16.51 -21.06
C PRO A 85 15.25 16.48 -21.44
N GLU A 86 14.69 15.28 -21.64
CA GLU A 86 13.28 15.06 -21.98
C GLU A 86 12.37 15.49 -20.84
N ILE A 87 12.72 15.14 -19.61
CA ILE A 87 11.97 15.53 -18.40
C ILE A 87 11.95 17.04 -18.24
N LYS A 88 13.11 17.71 -18.36
CA LYS A 88 13.19 19.18 -18.22
C LYS A 88 12.30 19.87 -19.26
N ARG A 89 12.43 19.47 -20.53
CA ARG A 89 11.61 20.00 -21.62
C ARG A 89 10.11 19.83 -21.34
N TYR A 90 9.70 18.63 -20.93
CA TYR A 90 8.30 18.33 -20.61
C TYR A 90 7.78 19.19 -19.45
N LEU A 91 8.55 19.33 -18.37
CA LEU A 91 8.16 20.15 -17.22
C LEU A 91 8.04 21.63 -17.59
N ASP A 92 8.90 22.14 -18.47
CA ASP A 92 8.82 23.52 -18.95
C ASP A 92 7.57 23.74 -19.82
N GLU A 93 7.26 22.81 -20.72
CA GLU A 93 6.05 22.83 -21.56
C GLU A 93 4.77 22.78 -20.71
N GLN A 94 4.73 21.93 -19.69
CA GLN A 94 3.54 21.71 -18.85
C GLN A 94 3.47 22.62 -17.62
N ARG A 95 4.47 23.48 -17.37
CA ARG A 95 4.62 24.28 -16.14
C ARG A 95 3.34 24.98 -15.70
N HIS A 96 2.62 25.57 -16.64
CA HIS A 96 1.38 26.32 -16.40
C HIS A 96 0.23 25.47 -15.81
N ARG A 97 0.27 24.13 -15.97
CA ARG A 97 -0.73 23.20 -15.43
C ARG A 97 -0.39 22.70 -14.03
N PHE A 98 0.82 22.97 -13.55
CA PHE A 98 1.35 22.51 -12.26
C PHE A 98 1.35 23.60 -11.17
N ASP A 99 0.65 24.71 -11.39
CA ASP A 99 0.39 25.68 -10.32
C ASP A 99 -0.76 25.19 -9.44
N LEU A 100 -0.58 25.15 -8.12
CA LEU A 100 -1.58 24.70 -7.17
C LEU A 100 -2.76 25.67 -7.01
N PHE A 101 -2.56 26.97 -7.28
CA PHE A 101 -3.55 28.04 -7.05
C PHE A 101 -3.80 28.93 -8.27
N GLY A 102 -3.14 28.63 -9.39
CA GLY A 102 -3.30 29.35 -10.65
C GLY A 102 -4.69 29.22 -11.27
N ALA A 103 -4.87 29.81 -12.47
CA ALA A 103 -6.16 29.82 -13.18
C ALA A 103 -6.69 28.41 -13.54
N GLN A 104 -5.78 27.45 -13.73
CA GLN A 104 -6.09 26.03 -13.94
C GLN A 104 -5.37 25.22 -12.84
N PRO A 105 -5.90 25.25 -11.60
CA PRO A 105 -5.19 24.74 -10.44
C PRO A 105 -4.99 23.23 -10.57
N PHE A 106 -3.77 22.76 -10.26
CA PHE A 106 -3.39 21.37 -10.41
C PHE A 106 -4.31 20.43 -9.61
N ALA A 107 -4.87 19.43 -10.30
CA ALA A 107 -5.76 18.39 -9.73
C ALA A 107 -6.99 18.93 -8.97
N GLN A 108 -7.44 20.13 -9.34
CA GLN A 108 -8.54 20.86 -8.70
C GLN A 108 -9.52 21.42 -9.74
N VAL A 109 -10.65 21.90 -9.26
CA VAL A 109 -11.65 22.64 -10.05
C VAL A 109 -11.69 24.08 -9.56
N ALA A 110 -11.27 25.02 -10.40
CA ALA A 110 -11.02 26.42 -10.03
C ALA A 110 -12.25 27.12 -9.41
N ASP A 111 -13.44 26.90 -9.97
CA ASP A 111 -14.69 27.54 -9.62
C ASP A 111 -15.59 26.68 -8.72
N LEU A 112 -15.06 25.57 -8.17
CA LEU A 112 -15.84 24.66 -7.34
C LEU A 112 -16.41 25.38 -6.12
N ARG A 113 -17.72 25.23 -5.92
CA ARG A 113 -18.46 25.79 -4.80
C ARG A 113 -19.73 25.00 -4.53
N THR A 114 -20.23 25.07 -3.31
CA THR A 114 -21.56 24.57 -2.97
C THR A 114 -22.62 25.63 -3.27
N ALA A 115 -23.90 25.28 -3.24
CA ALA A 115 -24.99 26.25 -3.49
C ALA A 115 -25.00 27.44 -2.51
N LYS A 116 -24.42 27.26 -1.32
CA LYS A 116 -24.31 28.28 -0.26
C LYS A 116 -22.88 28.81 -0.07
N ASP A 117 -21.96 28.48 -0.99
CA ASP A 117 -20.53 28.81 -0.90
C ASP A 117 -19.86 28.33 0.41
N GLU A 118 -20.43 27.28 1.01
CA GLU A 118 -19.88 26.62 2.19
C GLU A 118 -18.55 25.93 1.88
N THR A 119 -17.61 26.06 2.81
CA THR A 119 -16.28 25.45 2.80
C THR A 119 -16.07 24.67 4.09
N ARG A 120 -15.19 23.66 4.08
CA ARG A 120 -14.87 22.81 5.24
C ARG A 120 -13.42 23.07 5.70
N PRO A 121 -13.07 22.76 6.96
CA PRO A 121 -11.67 22.73 7.40
C PRO A 121 -10.82 21.83 6.50
N VAL A 122 -9.59 22.25 6.18
CA VAL A 122 -8.65 21.50 5.33
C VAL A 122 -8.27 20.13 5.93
N ALA A 123 -8.43 19.96 7.24
CA ALA A 123 -8.26 18.69 7.93
C ALA A 123 -9.11 17.55 7.33
N LEU A 124 -10.18 17.88 6.59
CA LEU A 124 -10.96 16.91 5.82
C LEU A 124 -10.15 16.12 4.79
N LEU A 125 -9.01 16.65 4.32
CA LEU A 125 -8.11 15.96 3.39
C LEU A 125 -7.13 15.01 4.09
N ALA A 126 -6.96 15.12 5.41
CA ALA A 126 -6.03 14.30 6.17
C ALA A 126 -6.74 13.03 6.66
N ALA A 127 -6.32 11.86 6.15
CA ALA A 127 -6.91 10.58 6.51
C ALA A 127 -6.88 10.27 8.03
N ALA A 128 -5.91 10.82 8.75
CA ALA A 128 -5.74 10.66 10.20
C ALA A 128 -6.52 11.70 11.04
N ALA A 129 -7.10 12.73 10.42
CA ALA A 129 -7.81 13.77 11.15
C ALA A 129 -9.28 13.37 11.34
N ALA A 130 -9.74 13.38 12.60
CA ALA A 130 -11.16 13.33 12.90
C ALA A 130 -11.84 14.58 12.33
N THR A 131 -12.87 14.41 11.49
CA THR A 131 -13.66 15.51 10.93
C THR A 131 -15.15 15.29 11.15
N GLY A 132 -15.92 16.38 11.24
CA GLY A 132 -17.36 16.34 11.47
C GLY A 132 -17.70 15.77 12.85
N ASN A 133 -18.56 14.75 12.88
CA ASN A 133 -19.05 14.16 14.13
C ASN A 133 -18.07 13.18 14.79
N ASN A 134 -16.87 12.99 14.23
CA ASN A 134 -15.86 12.09 14.80
C ASN A 134 -15.12 12.80 15.94
N VAL A 135 -15.04 12.16 17.10
CA VAL A 135 -14.29 12.67 18.26
C VAL A 135 -12.79 12.62 17.94
N PRO A 136 -12.04 13.73 18.05
CA PRO A 136 -10.59 13.70 17.88
C PRO A 136 -9.94 12.80 18.93
N LEU A 137 -9.19 11.79 18.48
CA LEU A 137 -8.33 10.99 19.35
C LEU A 137 -6.97 11.68 19.44
N PHE A 138 -6.54 12.03 20.66
CA PHE A 138 -5.24 12.67 20.96
C PHE A 138 -4.99 14.06 20.33
N SER A 139 -6.06 14.80 20.00
CA SER A 139 -5.98 16.21 19.60
C SER A 139 -6.77 17.07 20.58
N THR A 140 -6.16 18.16 21.07
CA THR A 140 -6.82 19.15 21.92
C THR A 140 -7.64 20.19 21.14
N ARG A 141 -7.76 20.03 19.81
CA ARG A 141 -8.25 21.07 18.91
C ARG A 141 -9.65 20.81 18.39
N THR A 142 -10.39 21.89 18.14
CA THR A 142 -11.78 21.89 17.66
C THR A 142 -11.86 22.43 16.22
N GLU A 143 -12.97 22.18 15.52
CA GLU A 143 -13.20 22.71 14.15
C GLU A 143 -13.15 24.24 14.05
N ALA A 144 -13.26 24.95 15.17
CA ALA A 144 -13.21 26.42 15.22
C ALA A 144 -11.80 27.00 14.99
N GLU A 145 -10.73 26.20 15.17
CA GLU A 145 -9.35 26.59 14.90
C GLU A 145 -8.72 25.60 13.88
N PRO A 146 -9.06 25.75 12.58
CA PRO A 146 -8.58 24.83 11.55
C PRO A 146 -7.06 24.90 11.41
N VAL A 147 -6.42 23.73 11.34
CA VAL A 147 -4.99 23.60 11.06
C VAL A 147 -4.68 24.31 9.75
N ALA A 148 -3.68 25.18 9.75
CA ALA A 148 -3.12 25.75 8.53
C ALA A 148 -2.14 24.77 7.93
N LEU A 149 -2.42 24.29 6.72
CA LEU A 149 -1.45 23.53 5.93
C LEU A 149 -0.63 24.51 5.10
N SER A 150 0.68 24.27 4.99
CA SER A 150 1.48 24.91 3.95
C SER A 150 0.98 24.46 2.57
N ALA A 151 1.25 25.25 1.52
CA ALA A 151 0.93 24.86 0.14
C ALA A 151 1.47 23.46 -0.22
N ALA A 152 2.68 23.14 0.24
CA ALA A 152 3.29 21.83 0.05
C ALA A 152 2.50 20.69 0.73
N GLN A 153 2.09 20.87 1.99
CA GLN A 153 1.26 19.90 2.72
C GLN A 153 -0.12 19.75 2.05
N ALA A 154 -0.74 20.86 1.66
CA ALA A 154 -2.03 20.86 1.00
C ALA A 154 -1.98 20.12 -0.35
N ALA A 155 -0.90 20.27 -1.12
CA ALA A 155 -0.68 19.51 -2.36
C ALA A 155 -0.62 17.99 -2.11
N ARG A 156 0.14 17.54 -1.10
CA ARG A 156 0.23 16.11 -0.77
C ARG A 156 -1.09 15.54 -0.26
N SER A 157 -1.78 16.27 0.62
CA SER A 157 -3.10 15.88 1.13
C SER A 157 -4.17 15.85 0.03
N LEU A 158 -4.14 16.78 -0.93
CA LEU A 158 -4.99 16.77 -2.12
C LEU A 158 -4.79 15.48 -2.93
N LEU A 159 -3.54 15.12 -3.24
CA LEU A 159 -3.22 13.91 -3.98
C LEU A 159 -3.65 12.64 -3.22
N ALA A 160 -3.40 12.59 -1.91
CA ALA A 160 -3.84 11.48 -1.08
C ALA A 160 -5.37 11.35 -1.08
N THR A 161 -6.11 12.46 -1.05
CA THR A 161 -7.57 12.48 -1.14
C THR A 161 -8.07 11.88 -2.47
N GLN A 162 -7.43 12.23 -3.60
CA GLN A 162 -7.78 11.63 -4.90
C GLN A 162 -7.61 10.10 -4.93
N CYS A 163 -6.70 9.56 -4.11
CA CYS A 163 -6.38 8.14 -4.06
C CYS A 163 -7.19 7.35 -3.01
N TRP A 164 -7.44 7.94 -1.84
CA TRP A 164 -7.81 7.21 -0.61
C TRP A 164 -9.05 7.72 0.10
N ASP A 165 -9.74 8.75 -0.41
CA ASP A 165 -10.88 9.33 0.31
C ASP A 165 -12.03 8.32 0.56
N THR A 166 -12.81 8.56 1.59
CA THR A 166 -13.89 7.69 2.07
C THR A 166 -15.08 7.68 1.11
N ALA A 167 -15.94 6.67 1.24
CA ALA A 167 -17.22 6.54 0.56
C ALA A 167 -18.34 7.43 1.16
N ALA A 168 -17.98 8.33 2.10
CA ALA A 168 -18.94 9.20 2.77
C ALA A 168 -19.74 10.06 1.79
N ILE A 169 -20.89 10.54 2.26
CA ILE A 169 -21.69 11.53 1.53
C ILE A 169 -20.85 12.79 1.35
N LYS A 170 -20.77 13.28 0.10
CA LYS A 170 -20.00 14.49 -0.23
C LYS A 170 -20.94 15.68 -0.46
N SER A 171 -20.42 16.88 -0.27
CA SER A 171 -21.14 18.12 -0.52
C SER A 171 -21.52 18.22 -2.00
N GLY A 172 -22.74 18.68 -2.29
CA GLY A 172 -23.19 18.92 -3.65
C GLY A 172 -22.55 20.17 -4.22
N ALA A 173 -21.84 20.02 -5.33
CA ALA A 173 -21.22 21.12 -6.05
C ALA A 173 -22.21 21.76 -7.04
N VAL A 174 -22.12 23.08 -7.21
CA VAL A 174 -22.85 23.78 -8.28
C VAL A 174 -22.36 23.25 -9.63
N GLY A 175 -23.29 22.86 -10.51
CA GLY A 175 -22.97 22.28 -11.81
C GLY A 175 -22.78 20.76 -11.82
N ASP A 176 -22.87 20.08 -10.67
CA ASP A 176 -23.01 18.62 -10.64
C ASP A 176 -24.49 18.23 -10.88
N PRO A 177 -24.82 17.61 -12.04
CA PRO A 177 -26.20 17.26 -12.39
C PRO A 177 -26.78 16.14 -11.53
N GLN A 178 -25.96 15.44 -10.74
CA GLN A 178 -26.36 14.31 -9.91
C GLN A 178 -26.60 14.72 -8.44
N VAL A 179 -26.51 16.01 -8.11
CA VAL A 179 -26.79 16.51 -6.76
C VAL A 179 -28.27 16.40 -6.44
N ALA A 180 -28.56 15.81 -5.28
CA ALA A 180 -29.89 15.78 -4.69
C ALA A 180 -29.83 16.32 -3.25
N GLY A 181 -30.65 17.32 -2.93
CA GLY A 181 -30.69 17.91 -1.58
C GLY A 181 -29.36 18.51 -1.11
N GLY A 182 -28.57 19.07 -2.04
CA GLY A 182 -27.25 19.66 -1.74
C GLY A 182 -26.16 18.64 -1.41
N LYS A 183 -26.36 17.36 -1.74
CA LYS A 183 -25.44 16.25 -1.44
C LYS A 183 -25.30 15.32 -2.64
N THR A 184 -24.18 14.62 -2.69
CA THR A 184 -23.92 13.53 -3.64
C THR A 184 -23.64 12.23 -2.87
N THR A 185 -24.40 11.17 -3.18
CA THR A 185 -24.39 9.89 -2.46
C THR A 185 -23.92 8.73 -3.35
N GLY A 186 -23.63 7.57 -2.75
CA GLY A 186 -23.19 6.37 -3.47
C GLY A 186 -21.76 6.49 -4.01
N ASN A 187 -20.92 7.30 -3.36
CA ASN A 187 -19.53 7.48 -3.77
C ASN A 187 -18.73 6.22 -3.42
N PRO A 188 -17.94 5.66 -4.34
CA PRO A 188 -16.94 4.67 -3.97
C PRO A 188 -15.85 5.33 -3.12
N THR A 189 -15.09 4.53 -2.38
CA THR A 189 -13.79 4.99 -1.85
C THR A 189 -12.90 5.47 -3.00
N GLY A 190 -11.83 6.20 -2.67
CA GLY A 190 -10.78 6.49 -3.63
C GLY A 190 -10.28 5.20 -4.33
N PRO A 191 -9.73 5.29 -5.55
CA PRO A 191 -9.38 4.13 -6.37
C PRO A 191 -8.47 3.13 -5.65
N LEU A 192 -7.55 3.63 -4.81
CA LEU A 192 -6.61 2.78 -4.06
C LEU A 192 -7.21 2.23 -2.76
N GLY A 193 -8.28 2.83 -2.23
CA GLY A 193 -8.89 2.42 -0.98
C GLY A 193 -9.42 0.98 -0.96
N SER A 194 -9.79 0.46 -2.13
CA SER A 194 -10.27 -0.93 -2.27
C SER A 194 -9.13 -1.94 -2.50
N LEU A 195 -7.88 -1.49 -2.62
CA LEU A 195 -6.73 -2.27 -3.04
C LEU A 195 -5.81 -2.58 -1.85
N GLY A 196 -5.07 -3.69 -1.93
CA GLY A 196 -3.85 -3.89 -1.16
C GLY A 196 -2.67 -3.46 -2.02
N VAL A 197 -2.26 -2.20 -1.88
CA VAL A 197 -1.24 -1.61 -2.76
C VAL A 197 0.13 -2.19 -2.42
N THR A 198 0.88 -2.58 -3.45
CA THR A 198 2.26 -3.07 -3.39
C THR A 198 3.12 -2.25 -4.35
N VAL A 199 4.09 -1.52 -3.81
CA VAL A 199 5.01 -0.66 -4.57
C VAL A 199 6.43 -1.21 -4.46
N PRO A 200 7.03 -1.71 -5.54
CA PRO A 200 8.47 -1.98 -5.60
C PRO A 200 9.30 -0.72 -5.32
N ILE A 201 10.30 -0.83 -4.45
CA ILE A 201 11.22 0.24 -4.05
C ILE A 201 12.65 -0.23 -4.34
N GLY A 202 13.44 0.63 -4.98
CA GLY A 202 14.85 0.38 -5.29
C GLY A 202 15.80 1.03 -4.30
N ARG A 203 17.08 1.14 -4.67
CA ARG A 203 18.14 1.79 -3.86
C ARG A 203 18.02 3.32 -3.85
N ASN A 204 17.45 3.87 -4.91
CA ASN A 204 17.21 5.29 -5.10
C ASN A 204 15.85 5.54 -5.79
N LEU A 205 15.49 6.81 -5.95
CA LEU A 205 14.24 7.22 -6.57
C LEU A 205 14.19 6.85 -8.07
N ALA A 206 15.31 6.89 -8.79
CA ALA A 206 15.37 6.48 -10.20
C ALA A 206 15.02 4.99 -10.37
N GLU A 207 15.65 4.12 -9.59
CA GLU A 207 15.33 2.69 -9.58
C GLU A 207 13.87 2.46 -9.17
N THR A 208 13.39 3.17 -8.15
CA THR A 208 11.98 3.08 -7.73
C THR A 208 11.05 3.43 -8.90
N LEU A 209 11.32 4.50 -9.66
CA LEU A 209 10.49 4.87 -10.81
C LEU A 209 10.56 3.82 -11.93
N LEU A 210 11.73 3.25 -12.20
CA LEU A 210 11.91 2.21 -13.21
C LEU A 210 11.23 0.88 -12.81
N LEU A 211 11.35 0.47 -11.54
CA LEU A 211 10.66 -0.72 -11.00
C LEU A 211 9.14 -0.58 -11.07
N ASN A 212 8.62 0.65 -10.99
CA ASN A 212 7.19 0.95 -11.15
C ASN A 212 6.79 1.32 -12.60
N THR A 213 7.72 1.21 -13.56
CA THR A 213 7.45 1.44 -14.98
C THR A 213 7.13 0.12 -15.67
N PRO A 214 5.86 -0.16 -16.03
CA PRO A 214 5.55 -1.32 -16.82
C PRO A 214 6.13 -1.18 -18.23
N PHE A 215 6.58 -2.27 -18.86
CA PHE A 215 6.91 -2.31 -20.28
C PHE A 215 5.84 -3.05 -21.09
N GLY A 216 5.89 -2.91 -22.41
CA GLY A 216 5.00 -3.62 -23.32
C GLY A 216 3.65 -2.93 -23.57
N GLY A 217 3.04 -3.28 -24.70
CA GLY A 217 1.82 -2.66 -25.21
C GLY A 217 2.05 -1.22 -25.69
N GLN A 218 1.37 -0.79 -26.75
CA GLN A 218 1.30 0.63 -27.08
C GLN A 218 0.19 1.27 -26.23
N PRO A 219 0.46 2.38 -25.51
CA PRO A 219 -0.61 3.13 -24.85
C PRO A 219 -1.64 3.59 -25.88
N ALA A 220 -2.91 3.62 -25.50
CA ALA A 220 -3.94 4.25 -26.32
C ALA A 220 -3.59 5.73 -26.53
N SER A 221 -3.89 6.29 -27.70
CA SER A 221 -3.56 7.69 -28.01
C SER A 221 -4.24 8.70 -27.08
N ASP A 222 -5.33 8.32 -26.41
CA ASP A 222 -6.05 9.13 -25.43
C ASP A 222 -5.78 8.73 -23.96
N ASP A 223 -4.79 7.85 -23.73
CA ASP A 223 -4.20 7.61 -22.42
C ASP A 223 -3.24 8.75 -22.07
N VAL A 224 -3.80 9.83 -21.54
CA VAL A 224 -3.05 11.02 -21.11
C VAL A 224 -3.39 11.37 -19.66
N PRO A 225 -2.42 11.93 -18.90
CA PRO A 225 -2.64 12.31 -17.51
C PRO A 225 -3.62 13.48 -17.39
N GLN A 226 -4.19 13.67 -16.19
CA GLN A 226 -5.22 14.67 -15.93
C GLN A 226 -4.84 16.10 -16.38
N TRP A 227 -3.58 16.50 -16.22
CA TRP A 227 -3.15 17.86 -16.56
C TRP A 227 -3.06 18.13 -18.07
N ARG A 228 -3.04 17.08 -18.91
CA ARG A 228 -3.12 17.21 -20.37
C ARG A 228 -4.55 17.24 -20.90
N ARG A 229 -5.53 17.07 -20.03
CA ARG A 229 -6.96 17.16 -20.39
C ARG A 229 -7.48 18.58 -20.16
N ALA A 230 -8.65 18.85 -20.72
CA ALA A 230 -9.42 20.02 -20.32
C ALA A 230 -9.61 19.99 -18.79
N PRO A 231 -9.47 21.13 -18.08
CA PRO A 231 -9.70 21.19 -16.64
C PRO A 231 -11.05 20.58 -16.27
N ALA A 232 -11.06 19.79 -15.19
CA ALA A 232 -12.29 19.18 -14.71
C ALA A 232 -13.28 20.26 -14.26
N THR A 233 -14.58 19.97 -14.42
CA THR A 233 -15.67 20.77 -13.85
C THR A 233 -16.25 20.04 -12.63
N ALA A 234 -17.29 20.61 -12.01
CA ALA A 234 -18.05 19.93 -10.96
C ALA A 234 -18.72 18.62 -11.43
N GLY A 235 -18.94 18.46 -12.73
CA GLY A 235 -19.53 17.25 -13.30
C GLY A 235 -18.61 16.03 -13.14
N TRP A 236 -19.22 14.88 -12.91
CA TRP A 236 -18.55 13.59 -12.81
C TRP A 236 -19.37 12.47 -13.46
N ALA A 237 -18.70 11.38 -13.82
CA ALA A 237 -19.34 10.22 -14.42
C ALA A 237 -18.73 8.89 -13.92
N PRO A 238 -19.51 7.79 -13.93
CA PRO A 238 -18.94 6.46 -13.92
C PRO A 238 -18.32 6.17 -15.29
N ARG A 239 -17.02 5.91 -15.33
CA ARG A 239 -16.29 5.63 -16.58
C ARG A 239 -15.12 4.68 -16.32
N PRO A 240 -14.69 3.90 -17.33
CA PRO A 240 -13.44 3.16 -17.24
C PRO A 240 -12.24 4.12 -17.35
N ALA A 241 -11.07 3.64 -16.92
CA ALA A 241 -9.81 4.27 -17.25
C ALA A 241 -9.46 4.05 -18.72
N LYS A 242 -8.98 5.11 -19.37
CA LYS A 242 -8.57 5.07 -20.78
C LYS A 242 -7.22 4.38 -20.98
N GLY A 243 -6.43 4.27 -19.93
CA GLY A 243 -5.15 3.62 -19.91
C GLY A 243 -4.44 3.84 -18.58
N LEU A 244 -3.12 3.65 -18.57
CA LEU A 244 -2.32 3.72 -17.36
C LEU A 244 -2.20 5.15 -16.85
N LEU A 245 -1.89 6.13 -17.70
CA LEU A 245 -1.72 7.53 -17.29
C LEU A 245 -3.03 8.11 -16.72
N ASP A 246 -4.17 7.82 -17.36
CA ASP A 246 -5.50 8.21 -16.84
C ASP A 246 -5.83 7.50 -15.51
N LEU A 247 -5.49 6.21 -15.37
CA LEU A 247 -5.69 5.46 -14.13
C LEU A 247 -4.82 5.98 -12.98
N LEU A 248 -3.55 6.28 -13.26
CA LEU A 248 -2.59 6.75 -12.26
C LEU A 248 -2.93 8.17 -11.78
N THR A 249 -3.50 9.01 -12.66
CA THR A 249 -3.88 10.41 -12.36
C THR A 249 -5.38 10.60 -12.12
N TRP A 250 -6.09 9.53 -11.75
CA TRP A 250 -7.54 9.51 -11.64
C TRP A 250 -8.09 10.60 -10.70
N GLN A 251 -9.09 11.34 -11.18
CA GLN A 251 -9.74 12.41 -10.42
C GLN A 251 -11.02 11.89 -9.75
N SER A 252 -10.85 11.14 -8.65
CA SER A 252 -11.96 10.50 -7.92
C SER A 252 -12.81 11.49 -7.11
N ARG A 253 -12.28 12.68 -6.87
CA ARG A 253 -12.93 13.80 -6.18
C ARG A 253 -12.79 15.07 -7.00
N ARG A 254 -13.69 16.02 -6.77
CA ARG A 254 -13.51 17.42 -7.18
C ARG A 254 -13.13 18.20 -5.93
N VAL A 255 -12.00 18.88 -6.01
CA VAL A 255 -11.42 19.60 -4.86
C VAL A 255 -11.11 21.02 -5.27
N ARG A 256 -11.28 21.95 -4.34
CA ARG A 256 -10.74 23.30 -4.43
C ARG A 256 -10.18 23.72 -3.08
N LEU A 257 -8.89 23.95 -3.04
CA LEU A 257 -8.20 24.55 -1.91
C LEU A 257 -8.50 26.05 -1.88
N VAL A 258 -8.67 26.61 -0.69
CA VAL A 258 -8.88 28.04 -0.50
C VAL A 258 -7.58 28.63 0.05
N PRO A 259 -6.72 29.22 -0.80
CA PRO A 259 -5.48 29.84 -0.36
C PRO A 259 -5.76 31.12 0.42
N GLU A 260 -4.96 31.37 1.44
CA GLU A 260 -4.91 32.64 2.17
C GLU A 260 -3.48 32.93 2.60
N PHE A 261 -3.22 34.20 2.90
CA PHE A 261 -1.93 34.63 3.44
C PHE A 261 -2.05 34.76 4.96
N ASP A 262 -1.14 34.10 5.68
CA ASP A 262 -0.91 34.30 7.11
C ASP A 262 0.43 35.00 7.28
N GLY A 263 0.39 36.32 7.45
CA GLY A 263 1.55 37.18 7.21
C GLY A 263 2.03 37.05 5.77
N ASP A 264 3.29 36.68 5.58
CA ASP A 264 3.90 36.46 4.26
C ASP A 264 3.80 35.00 3.78
N GLN A 265 3.22 34.11 4.59
CA GLN A 265 3.14 32.69 4.27
C GLN A 265 1.83 32.34 3.57
N LEU A 266 1.93 31.65 2.44
CA LEU A 266 0.79 31.09 1.72
C LEU A 266 0.35 29.78 2.37
N VAL A 267 -0.85 29.76 2.92
CA VAL A 267 -1.41 28.63 3.66
C VAL A 267 -2.82 28.28 3.19
N VAL A 268 -3.28 27.11 3.58
CA VAL A 268 -4.64 26.62 3.30
C VAL A 268 -5.27 26.15 4.60
N ARG A 269 -6.35 26.82 5.03
CA ARG A 269 -7.18 26.39 6.18
C ARG A 269 -8.50 25.77 5.77
N ARG A 270 -8.96 26.02 4.54
CA ARG A 270 -10.30 25.63 4.06
C ARG A 270 -10.27 24.97 2.69
N VAL A 271 -11.26 24.11 2.46
CA VAL A 271 -11.40 23.31 1.24
C VAL A 271 -12.87 23.13 0.86
N VAL A 272 -13.13 22.99 -0.44
CA VAL A 272 -14.37 22.41 -0.97
C VAL A 272 -14.06 21.02 -1.50
N LEU A 273 -14.76 20.00 -1.01
CA LEU A 273 -14.61 18.60 -1.42
C LEU A 273 -15.95 18.04 -1.89
N ALA A 274 -16.00 17.60 -3.15
CA ALA A 274 -17.19 17.04 -3.79
C ALA A 274 -16.86 15.70 -4.49
N ALA A 275 -17.90 15.00 -4.93
CA ALA A 275 -17.75 13.76 -5.69
C ALA A 275 -17.04 13.99 -7.03
N GLY A 276 -16.21 13.04 -7.44
CA GLY A 276 -15.55 13.02 -8.75
C GLY A 276 -15.85 11.74 -9.51
N ASP A 277 -15.01 11.41 -10.49
CA ASP A 277 -15.26 10.29 -11.41
C ASP A 277 -15.22 8.94 -10.67
N ARG A 278 -16.15 8.05 -11.02
CA ARG A 278 -16.25 6.72 -10.41
C ARG A 278 -15.55 5.69 -11.29
N LEU A 279 -14.45 5.14 -10.80
CA LEU A 279 -13.73 4.05 -11.45
C LEU A 279 -14.48 2.73 -11.20
N GLN A 280 -15.17 2.20 -12.22
CA GLN A 280 -15.94 0.96 -12.08
C GLN A 280 -15.85 0.08 -13.34
N PRO A 281 -15.42 -1.19 -13.21
CA PRO A 281 -14.58 -1.74 -12.12
C PRO A 281 -13.12 -1.28 -12.25
N VAL A 282 -12.27 -1.61 -11.28
CA VAL A 282 -10.80 -1.38 -11.40
C VAL A 282 -10.26 -2.28 -12.52
N PRO A 283 -9.52 -1.73 -13.51
CA PRO A 283 -9.04 -2.51 -14.65
C PRO A 283 -7.92 -3.48 -14.22
N LEU A 284 -8.20 -4.79 -14.29
CA LEU A 284 -7.29 -5.87 -13.85
C LEU A 284 -5.96 -5.86 -14.61
N ASP A 285 -6.03 -5.58 -15.90
CA ASP A 285 -4.91 -5.62 -16.86
C ASP A 285 -4.03 -4.37 -16.79
N ILE A 286 -4.59 -3.24 -16.35
CA ILE A 286 -3.89 -1.96 -16.28
C ILE A 286 -3.32 -1.69 -14.88
N GLU A 287 -4.05 -2.06 -13.82
CA GLU A 287 -3.66 -1.76 -12.43
C GLU A 287 -2.32 -2.41 -12.06
N PRO A 288 -1.26 -1.62 -11.82
CA PRO A 288 0.08 -2.18 -11.69
C PRO A 288 0.46 -2.62 -10.26
N HIS A 289 -0.22 -2.09 -9.23
CA HIS A 289 0.23 -2.17 -7.85
C HIS A 289 -0.62 -3.09 -6.97
N THR A 290 -1.42 -4.00 -7.54
CA THR A 290 -2.35 -4.84 -6.76
C THR A 290 -2.27 -6.30 -7.14
N ALA A 291 -2.17 -7.19 -6.16
CA ALA A 291 -2.37 -8.61 -6.34
C ALA A 291 -3.86 -8.97 -6.33
N TRP A 292 -4.22 -10.02 -7.04
CA TRP A 292 -5.59 -10.42 -7.31
C TRP A 292 -5.87 -11.82 -6.79
N ARG A 293 -7.07 -12.04 -6.28
CA ARG A 293 -7.57 -13.36 -5.88
C ARG A 293 -8.66 -13.79 -6.84
N ARG A 294 -8.56 -15.01 -7.35
CA ARG A 294 -9.59 -15.62 -8.20
C ARG A 294 -10.92 -15.74 -7.46
N VAL A 295 -12.01 -15.53 -8.19
CA VAL A 295 -13.38 -15.84 -7.76
C VAL A 295 -13.79 -17.13 -8.46
N ASP A 296 -13.99 -18.22 -7.71
CA ASP A 296 -14.24 -19.54 -8.31
C ASP A 296 -15.55 -19.62 -9.13
N LYS A 297 -16.55 -18.80 -8.79
CA LYS A 297 -17.85 -18.72 -9.48
C LYS A 297 -18.36 -17.27 -9.49
N PRO A 298 -17.85 -16.39 -10.37
CA PRO A 298 -18.27 -15.00 -10.40
C PRO A 298 -19.73 -14.89 -10.83
N LYS A 299 -20.50 -14.02 -10.18
CA LYS A 299 -21.87 -13.69 -10.61
C LYS A 299 -21.85 -12.92 -11.94
N ALA A 300 -22.98 -12.88 -12.64
CA ALA A 300 -23.12 -12.01 -13.81
C ALA A 300 -22.74 -10.56 -13.45
N LYS A 301 -21.84 -9.95 -14.22
CA LYS A 301 -21.24 -8.60 -14.01
C LYS A 301 -20.23 -8.47 -12.86
N GLN A 302 -19.87 -9.56 -12.16
CA GLN A 302 -18.75 -9.56 -11.21
C GLN A 302 -17.45 -9.83 -11.96
N GLN A 303 -16.37 -9.14 -11.58
CA GLN A 303 -15.04 -9.47 -12.09
C GLN A 303 -14.62 -10.88 -11.69
N PRO A 304 -13.86 -11.59 -12.55
CA PRO A 304 -13.35 -12.93 -12.26
C PRO A 304 -12.30 -12.95 -11.14
N GLN A 305 -11.79 -11.77 -10.77
CA GLN A 305 -10.82 -11.59 -9.70
C GLN A 305 -11.20 -10.41 -8.81
N THR A 306 -10.82 -10.47 -7.54
CA THR A 306 -10.98 -9.38 -6.56
C THR A 306 -9.62 -8.96 -6.01
N PRO A 307 -9.42 -7.68 -5.67
CA PRO A 307 -8.18 -7.23 -5.05
C PRO A 307 -7.88 -8.00 -3.77
N VAL A 308 -6.62 -8.42 -3.60
CA VAL A 308 -6.10 -8.86 -2.30
C VAL A 308 -5.84 -7.62 -1.46
N ARG A 309 -6.53 -7.49 -0.33
CA ARG A 309 -6.35 -6.37 0.61
C ARG A 309 -5.41 -6.78 1.73
N HIS A 310 -4.67 -5.79 2.25
CA HIS A 310 -3.90 -5.94 3.49
C HIS A 310 -4.86 -6.04 4.69
N VAL A 311 -4.44 -6.76 5.73
CA VAL A 311 -5.30 -7.11 6.87
C VAL A 311 -4.73 -6.48 8.14
N ALA A 312 -5.57 -5.77 8.90
CA ALA A 312 -5.17 -5.18 10.18
C ALA A 312 -4.65 -6.24 11.15
N GLY A 313 -3.60 -5.90 11.90
CA GLY A 313 -2.95 -6.84 12.84
C GLY A 313 -2.18 -7.99 12.18
N ARG A 314 -2.02 -7.99 10.85
CA ARG A 314 -1.21 -8.98 10.12
C ARG A 314 -0.01 -8.30 9.47
N GLN A 315 1.19 -8.77 9.83
CA GLN A 315 2.45 -8.31 9.25
C GLN A 315 2.52 -8.65 7.75
N ALA A 316 3.11 -7.79 6.93
CA ALA A 316 3.04 -7.93 5.48
C ALA A 316 3.78 -9.16 4.94
N TRP A 317 4.85 -9.62 5.61
CA TRP A 317 5.53 -10.85 5.21
C TRP A 317 4.61 -12.07 5.26
N ARG A 318 3.57 -12.07 6.10
CA ARG A 318 2.56 -13.14 6.13
C ARG A 318 1.68 -13.12 4.88
N GLY A 319 1.68 -12.04 4.11
CA GLY A 319 0.99 -11.86 2.84
C GLY A 319 1.88 -12.13 1.61
N LEU A 320 3.03 -12.79 1.78
CA LEU A 320 3.92 -13.11 0.67
C LEU A 320 3.30 -14.08 -0.36
N GLU A 321 2.40 -14.99 0.03
CA GLU A 321 1.79 -15.96 -0.91
C GLU A 321 1.19 -15.28 -2.17
N PRO A 322 0.29 -14.27 -2.04
CA PRO A 322 -0.16 -13.49 -3.19
C PRO A 322 0.94 -12.76 -3.97
N MET A 323 2.02 -12.33 -3.31
CA MET A 323 3.15 -11.64 -3.98
C MET A 323 4.01 -12.60 -4.79
N LEU A 324 4.22 -13.83 -4.30
CA LEU A 324 5.01 -14.87 -4.95
C LEU A 324 4.21 -15.68 -5.97
N ALA A 325 2.89 -15.46 -6.07
CA ALA A 325 2.00 -16.12 -7.03
C ALA A 325 2.18 -15.56 -8.46
N THR A 326 3.36 -15.80 -9.04
CA THR A 326 3.71 -15.45 -10.42
C THR A 326 3.17 -16.51 -11.40
N VAL A 327 3.12 -16.16 -12.70
CA VAL A 327 2.25 -16.76 -13.75
C VAL A 327 2.59 -18.21 -14.14
N ALA A 328 3.41 -18.95 -13.38
CA ALA A 328 3.82 -20.30 -13.74
C ALA A 328 2.80 -21.41 -13.43
N LYS A 329 1.73 -21.14 -12.65
CA LYS A 329 0.71 -22.15 -12.28
C LYS A 329 -0.53 -22.03 -13.17
N ALA A 330 -0.97 -23.14 -13.77
CA ALA A 330 -2.27 -23.22 -14.47
C ALA A 330 -3.40 -23.00 -13.46
N ASP A 331 -4.27 -22.01 -13.72
CA ASP A 331 -5.41 -21.63 -12.88
C ASP A 331 -5.07 -21.32 -11.40
N PRO A 332 -4.33 -20.23 -11.12
CA PRO A 332 -3.85 -19.95 -9.78
C PRO A 332 -4.92 -19.27 -8.91
N LYS A 333 -4.93 -19.61 -7.61
CA LYS A 333 -5.80 -18.97 -6.59
C LYS A 333 -5.53 -17.47 -6.46
N PHE A 334 -4.25 -17.09 -6.58
CA PHE A 334 -3.79 -15.71 -6.54
C PHE A 334 -3.01 -15.39 -7.81
N THR A 335 -3.03 -14.13 -8.21
CA THR A 335 -2.17 -13.57 -9.25
C THR A 335 -1.44 -12.38 -8.63
N SER A 336 -0.12 -12.38 -8.68
CA SER A 336 0.67 -11.26 -8.17
C SER A 336 0.38 -9.96 -8.92
N SER A 337 0.86 -8.84 -8.39
CA SER A 337 0.72 -7.55 -9.07
C SER A 337 1.46 -7.55 -10.40
N ARG A 338 0.99 -6.74 -11.36
CA ARG A 338 1.60 -6.67 -12.69
C ARG A 338 3.09 -6.34 -12.60
N LEU A 339 3.49 -5.45 -11.69
CA LEU A 339 4.90 -5.08 -11.51
C LEU A 339 5.72 -6.21 -10.92
N ILE A 340 5.20 -6.96 -9.93
CA ILE A 340 5.93 -8.12 -9.37
C ILE A 340 6.05 -9.23 -10.42
N ASN A 341 5.00 -9.49 -11.20
CA ASN A 341 5.07 -10.40 -12.35
C ASN A 341 6.09 -9.93 -13.41
N GLN A 342 6.20 -8.62 -13.62
CA GLN A 342 7.21 -8.05 -14.50
C GLN A 342 8.63 -8.29 -13.95
N LEU A 343 8.84 -8.14 -12.63
CA LEU A 343 10.14 -8.44 -12.01
C LEU A 343 10.56 -9.89 -12.22
N HIS A 344 9.62 -10.83 -12.15
CA HIS A 344 9.87 -12.23 -12.53
C HIS A 344 10.37 -12.34 -13.98
N SER A 345 9.71 -11.67 -14.94
CA SER A 345 10.14 -11.67 -16.35
C SER A 345 11.47 -10.96 -16.62
N LEU A 346 11.89 -10.07 -15.72
CA LEU A 346 13.15 -9.33 -15.81
C LEU A 346 14.35 -10.12 -15.31
N ARG A 347 14.14 -11.23 -14.61
CA ARG A 347 15.24 -12.11 -14.15
C ARG A 347 16.09 -12.58 -15.33
N PRO A 348 17.40 -12.79 -15.14
CA PRO A 348 18.24 -13.39 -16.17
C PRO A 348 17.75 -14.82 -16.47
N PRO A 349 17.80 -15.27 -17.74
CA PRO A 349 17.51 -16.66 -18.07
C PRO A 349 18.46 -17.59 -17.31
N ALA A 350 17.96 -18.73 -16.82
CA ALA A 350 18.77 -19.73 -16.14
C ALA A 350 19.95 -20.17 -17.02
N GLY A 351 21.16 -20.09 -16.49
CA GLY A 351 22.39 -20.51 -17.18
C GLY A 351 22.95 -19.51 -18.20
N SER A 352 22.38 -18.30 -18.35
CA SER A 352 22.96 -17.27 -19.20
C SER A 352 24.12 -16.52 -18.50
N PRO A 353 25.32 -16.46 -19.08
CA PRO A 353 26.44 -15.70 -18.55
C PRO A 353 26.36 -14.19 -18.86
N GLN A 354 25.39 -13.74 -19.65
CA GLN A 354 25.22 -12.32 -19.99
C GLN A 354 24.33 -11.59 -18.97
N PRO A 355 24.57 -10.29 -18.70
CA PRO A 355 23.74 -9.43 -17.85
C PRO A 355 22.42 -9.04 -18.55
N ASP A 356 21.77 -9.99 -19.21
CA ASP A 356 20.52 -9.81 -19.94
C ASP A 356 19.31 -9.86 -18.99
N GLY A 357 19.40 -9.23 -17.82
CA GLY A 357 18.35 -9.26 -16.81
C GLY A 357 18.67 -8.42 -15.58
N LEU A 358 17.67 -8.24 -14.74
CA LEU A 358 17.81 -7.63 -13.43
C LEU A 358 18.61 -8.58 -12.53
N PRO A 359 19.77 -8.15 -11.97
CA PRO A 359 20.59 -9.00 -11.11
C PRO A 359 19.77 -9.60 -9.95
N SER A 360 19.95 -10.89 -9.67
CA SER A 360 19.17 -11.60 -8.64
C SER A 360 19.37 -11.02 -7.24
N ASP A 361 20.49 -10.35 -7.00
CA ASP A 361 20.86 -9.68 -5.74
C ASP A 361 20.38 -8.22 -5.66
N THR A 362 19.63 -7.73 -6.65
CA THR A 362 19.06 -6.37 -6.62
C THR A 362 18.21 -6.22 -5.36
N PRO A 363 18.48 -5.21 -4.51
CA PRO A 363 17.85 -5.08 -3.20
C PRO A 363 16.44 -4.47 -3.28
N VAL A 364 15.54 -5.14 -4.00
CA VAL A 364 14.14 -4.71 -4.16
C VAL A 364 13.39 -4.87 -2.84
N GLN A 365 12.74 -3.81 -2.39
CA GLN A 365 11.78 -3.87 -1.29
C GLN A 365 10.38 -3.68 -1.84
N VAL A 366 9.37 -4.18 -1.14
CA VAL A 366 7.96 -3.98 -1.49
C VAL A 366 7.31 -3.22 -0.35
N MET A 367 6.99 -1.95 -0.61
CA MET A 367 6.16 -1.16 0.28
C MET A 367 4.71 -1.62 0.10
N THR A 368 4.10 -2.05 1.19
CA THR A 368 2.68 -2.42 1.25
C THR A 368 1.92 -1.29 1.89
N VAL A 369 0.81 -0.86 1.28
CA VAL A 369 -0.05 0.20 1.82
C VAL A 369 -1.52 -0.16 1.64
N GLY A 370 -2.31 -0.03 2.69
CA GLY A 370 -3.75 -0.28 2.64
C GLY A 370 -4.51 0.57 3.65
N VAL A 371 -5.80 0.76 3.40
CA VAL A 371 -6.69 1.49 4.29
C VAL A 371 -7.79 0.57 4.77
N VAL A 372 -8.03 0.58 6.09
CA VAL A 372 -9.20 -0.03 6.72
C VAL A 372 -10.23 1.06 6.89
N TYR A 373 -11.35 0.91 6.20
CA TYR A 373 -12.48 1.81 6.38
C TYR A 373 -13.51 1.15 7.29
N GLY A 374 -14.13 1.98 8.14
CA GLY A 374 -15.18 1.56 9.05
C GLY A 374 -16.55 1.50 8.40
N ASN A 375 -17.57 1.79 9.21
CA ASN A 375 -18.97 1.68 8.83
C ASN A 375 -19.28 2.31 7.45
N GLN A 376 -19.82 1.51 6.52
CA GLN A 376 -20.14 1.89 5.14
C GLN A 376 -18.98 2.54 4.37
N SER A 377 -17.74 2.28 4.78
CA SER A 377 -16.54 2.93 4.28
C SER A 377 -16.54 4.46 4.40
N ALA A 378 -17.29 5.02 5.36
CA ALA A 378 -17.45 6.46 5.55
C ALA A 378 -16.33 7.10 6.40
N VAL A 379 -15.58 6.31 7.16
CA VAL A 379 -14.48 6.73 8.02
C VAL A 379 -13.25 5.86 7.78
N VAL A 380 -12.07 6.43 7.98
CA VAL A 380 -10.82 5.67 8.03
C VAL A 380 -10.62 5.21 9.48
N GLU A 381 -10.50 3.89 9.67
CA GLU A 381 -10.23 3.30 10.99
C GLU A 381 -8.73 3.05 11.18
N ASP A 382 -8.03 2.64 10.12
CA ASP A 382 -6.61 2.30 10.20
C ASP A 382 -5.90 2.49 8.85
N VAL A 383 -4.60 2.75 8.92
CA VAL A 383 -3.69 2.82 7.77
C VAL A 383 -2.60 1.77 7.98
N LEU A 384 -2.60 0.78 7.11
CA LEU A 384 -1.67 -0.33 7.14
C LEU A 384 -0.49 0.00 6.24
N ALA A 385 0.73 -0.02 6.77
CA ALA A 385 1.93 0.08 5.98
C ALA A 385 3.05 -0.80 6.55
N ASP A 386 3.79 -1.44 5.65
CA ASP A 386 4.92 -2.30 6.00
C ASP A 386 5.85 -2.44 4.79
N LEU A 387 7.13 -2.72 5.04
CA LEU A 387 8.17 -2.79 4.03
C LEU A 387 8.85 -4.15 4.09
N VAL A 388 8.75 -4.91 2.99
CA VAL A 388 9.20 -6.30 2.94
C VAL A 388 10.32 -6.45 1.91
N PRO A 389 11.51 -6.98 2.28
CA PRO A 389 12.52 -7.34 1.30
C PRO A 389 11.99 -8.44 0.38
N LEU A 390 12.19 -8.30 -0.94
CA LEU A 390 11.76 -9.26 -1.94
C LEU A 390 12.98 -9.96 -2.55
N PRO A 391 13.27 -11.22 -2.18
CA PRO A 391 14.24 -12.04 -2.90
C PRO A 391 13.72 -12.31 -4.32
N LEU A 392 14.39 -11.79 -5.35
CA LEU A 392 13.96 -11.99 -6.74
C LEU A 392 13.99 -13.47 -7.15
N ALA A 393 14.87 -14.26 -6.54
CA ALA A 393 14.91 -15.71 -6.68
C ALA A 393 13.58 -16.39 -6.31
N ALA A 394 12.92 -15.90 -5.26
CA ALA A 394 11.64 -16.46 -4.81
C ALA A 394 10.47 -16.23 -5.78
N LEU A 395 10.64 -15.39 -6.79
CA LEU A 395 9.61 -15.17 -7.81
C LEU A 395 9.53 -16.30 -8.84
N GLU A 396 10.49 -17.22 -8.87
CA GLU A 396 10.51 -18.39 -9.74
C GLU A 396 10.03 -19.63 -8.99
N PRO A 397 8.84 -20.16 -9.32
CA PRO A 397 8.28 -21.30 -8.59
C PRO A 397 9.09 -22.59 -8.67
N SER A 398 9.99 -22.72 -9.66
CA SER A 398 10.90 -23.88 -9.75
C SER A 398 12.14 -23.77 -8.86
N GLU A 399 12.42 -22.63 -8.23
CA GLU A 399 13.59 -22.46 -7.38
C GLU A 399 13.33 -22.89 -5.92
N ASP A 400 14.32 -23.52 -5.30
CA ASP A 400 14.21 -24.00 -3.91
C ASP A 400 13.89 -22.88 -2.91
N VAL A 401 14.37 -21.65 -3.20
CA VAL A 401 14.07 -20.45 -2.40
C VAL A 401 12.56 -20.18 -2.34
N HIS A 402 11.83 -20.39 -3.44
CA HIS A 402 10.39 -20.23 -3.48
C HIS A 402 9.70 -21.23 -2.56
N VAL A 403 10.03 -22.53 -2.73
CA VAL A 403 9.47 -23.63 -1.92
C VAL A 403 9.79 -23.43 -0.44
N PHE A 404 11.02 -23.01 -0.13
CA PHE A 404 11.45 -22.69 1.22
C PHE A 404 10.59 -21.58 1.84
N LEU A 405 10.35 -20.47 1.14
CA LEU A 405 9.52 -19.39 1.65
C LEU A 405 8.05 -19.79 1.80
N GLU A 406 7.49 -20.59 0.89
CA GLU A 406 6.16 -21.18 1.07
C GLU A 406 6.10 -22.01 2.36
N ASN A 407 7.12 -22.83 2.63
CA ASN A 407 7.22 -23.62 3.86
C ASN A 407 7.33 -22.74 5.11
N VAL A 408 8.13 -21.66 5.08
CA VAL A 408 8.21 -20.70 6.20
C VAL A 408 6.84 -20.13 6.55
N LEU A 409 6.03 -19.76 5.55
CA LEU A 409 4.67 -19.24 5.76
C LEU A 409 3.74 -20.29 6.38
N VAL A 410 3.78 -21.52 5.86
CA VAL A 410 2.99 -22.65 6.38
C VAL A 410 3.39 -22.97 7.82
N GLN A 411 4.70 -23.04 8.10
CA GLN A 411 5.22 -23.33 9.43
C GLN A 411 4.87 -22.23 10.42
N ALA A 412 5.05 -20.96 10.08
CA ALA A 412 4.69 -19.85 10.95
C ALA A 412 3.20 -19.88 11.32
N GLU A 413 2.32 -20.11 10.34
CA GLU A 413 0.88 -20.20 10.59
C GLU A 413 0.51 -21.44 11.42
N GLY A 414 1.17 -22.59 11.19
CA GLY A 414 1.04 -23.79 12.00
C GLY A 414 1.44 -23.57 13.47
N LEU A 415 2.56 -22.89 13.71
CA LEU A 415 3.02 -22.52 15.06
C LEU A 415 2.04 -21.54 15.73
N ARG A 416 1.50 -20.57 14.97
CA ARG A 416 0.47 -19.64 15.43
C ARG A 416 -0.76 -20.39 15.94
N GLN A 417 -1.26 -21.33 15.14
CA GLN A 417 -2.43 -22.13 15.48
C GLN A 417 -2.17 -23.04 16.69
N ALA A 418 -0.98 -23.64 16.77
CA ALA A 418 -0.58 -24.43 17.93
C ALA A 418 -0.56 -23.58 19.22
N GLY A 419 0.01 -22.36 19.16
CA GLY A 419 0.04 -21.44 20.31
C GLY A 419 -1.35 -20.98 20.74
N ASN A 420 -2.24 -20.72 19.79
CA ASN A 420 -3.64 -20.40 20.09
C ASN A 420 -4.37 -21.56 20.76
N ARG A 421 -4.19 -22.78 20.24
CA ARG A 421 -4.78 -23.99 20.81
C ARG A 421 -4.28 -24.24 22.24
N LEU A 422 -3.00 -23.98 22.53
CA LEU A 422 -2.46 -24.08 23.89
C LEU A 422 -3.24 -23.20 24.87
N VAL A 423 -3.50 -21.94 24.51
CA VAL A 423 -4.25 -21.01 25.37
C VAL A 423 -5.67 -21.50 25.60
N ASP A 424 -6.34 -21.99 24.55
CA ASP A 424 -7.70 -22.52 24.65
C ASP A 424 -7.76 -23.75 25.57
N GLU A 425 -6.80 -24.67 25.46
CA GLU A 425 -6.72 -25.86 26.32
C GLU A 425 -6.43 -25.50 27.79
N ILE A 426 -5.57 -24.52 28.06
CA ILE A 426 -5.28 -24.04 29.41
C ILE A 426 -6.52 -23.37 30.04
N ARG A 427 -7.28 -22.59 29.24
CA ARG A 427 -8.54 -21.99 29.69
C ARG A 427 -9.57 -23.06 30.06
N LEU A 428 -9.75 -24.06 29.21
CA LEU A 428 -10.65 -25.19 29.48
C LEU A 428 -10.22 -25.97 30.71
N ALA A 429 -8.91 -26.24 30.87
CA ALA A 429 -8.36 -26.90 32.06
C ALA A 429 -8.60 -26.09 33.34
N SER A 430 -8.61 -24.75 33.24
CA SER A 430 -8.88 -23.83 34.35
C SER A 430 -10.39 -23.65 34.62
N GLY A 431 -11.26 -24.12 33.72
CA GLY A 431 -12.71 -23.96 33.82
C GLY A 431 -13.33 -22.75 33.15
N GLY A 432 -12.55 -22.05 32.34
CA GLY A 432 -13.07 -21.06 31.41
C GLY A 432 -13.53 -21.68 30.10
N GLU A 433 -13.87 -20.81 29.17
CA GLU A 433 -14.19 -21.17 27.79
C GLU A 433 -13.03 -20.80 26.85
N SER A 434 -12.98 -21.45 25.68
CA SER A 434 -12.08 -21.06 24.59
C SER A 434 -12.33 -19.62 24.18
N LEU A 435 -11.28 -18.95 23.70
CA LEU A 435 -11.40 -17.57 23.26
C LEU A 435 -12.18 -17.49 21.94
N PRO A 436 -13.20 -16.62 21.85
CA PRO A 436 -13.80 -16.25 20.56
C PRO A 436 -12.72 -15.79 19.58
N TRP A 437 -12.93 -16.04 18.29
CA TRP A 437 -11.93 -15.79 17.25
C TRP A 437 -11.48 -14.31 17.19
N ASP A 438 -12.35 -13.39 17.60
CA ASP A 438 -12.22 -11.94 17.57
C ASP A 438 -11.90 -11.30 18.94
N LYS A 439 -11.69 -12.09 20.00
CA LYS A 439 -11.48 -11.57 21.35
C LYS A 439 -10.18 -12.05 22.00
N GLY A 440 -9.61 -11.17 22.83
CA GLY A 440 -8.48 -11.45 23.71
C GLY A 440 -7.12 -11.47 23.03
N LEU A 441 -6.06 -11.36 23.83
CA LEU A 441 -4.68 -11.48 23.35
C LEU A 441 -4.34 -12.96 23.16
N ARG A 442 -4.02 -13.35 21.93
CA ARG A 442 -3.62 -14.73 21.62
C ARG A 442 -2.10 -14.86 21.60
N VAL A 443 -1.58 -15.96 22.17
CA VAL A 443 -0.14 -16.30 22.12
C VAL A 443 0.36 -16.37 20.67
N GLY A 444 -0.46 -16.84 19.74
CA GLY A 444 -0.10 -16.87 18.33
C GLY A 444 0.19 -15.48 17.75
N ASP A 445 -0.54 -14.44 18.17
CA ASP A 445 -0.32 -13.09 17.64
C ASP A 445 0.97 -12.47 18.19
N ALA A 446 1.25 -12.70 19.48
CA ALA A 446 2.55 -12.38 20.09
C ALA A 446 3.69 -13.15 19.40
N LEU A 447 3.48 -14.42 19.06
CA LEU A 447 4.46 -15.24 18.34
C LEU A 447 4.75 -14.66 16.94
N MET A 448 3.73 -14.23 16.19
CA MET A 448 3.95 -13.62 14.89
C MET A 448 4.76 -12.32 14.99
N HIS A 449 4.51 -11.52 16.03
CA HIS A 449 5.30 -10.32 16.31
C HIS A 449 6.78 -10.69 16.53
N GLU A 450 7.06 -11.68 17.38
CA GLU A 450 8.43 -12.14 17.69
C GLU A 450 9.14 -12.81 16.49
N LEU A 451 8.40 -13.47 15.60
CA LEU A 451 8.97 -14.06 14.37
C LEU A 451 9.29 -13.01 13.30
N THR A 452 8.66 -11.84 13.34
CA THR A 452 8.77 -10.82 12.28
C THR A 452 10.21 -10.38 12.02
N PRO A 453 11.03 -10.02 13.02
CA PRO A 453 12.44 -9.68 12.79
C PRO A 453 13.26 -10.83 12.21
N VAL A 454 12.92 -12.08 12.53
CA VAL A 454 13.59 -13.27 11.99
C VAL A 454 13.28 -13.41 10.51
N VAL A 455 12.01 -13.31 10.13
CA VAL A 455 11.58 -13.41 8.72
C VAL A 455 12.15 -12.25 7.90
N GLN A 456 12.13 -11.01 8.41
CA GLN A 456 12.72 -9.87 7.70
C GLN A 456 14.22 -10.06 7.45
N ARG A 457 14.97 -10.55 8.43
CA ARG A 457 16.40 -10.87 8.27
C ARG A 457 16.63 -12.01 7.29
N LEU A 458 15.77 -13.03 7.33
CA LEU A 458 15.81 -14.16 6.41
C LEU A 458 15.58 -13.70 4.97
N LEU A 459 14.54 -12.88 4.72
CA LEU A 459 14.26 -12.32 3.40
C LEU A 459 15.41 -11.44 2.91
N ALA A 460 15.94 -10.54 3.75
CA ALA A 460 17.08 -9.71 3.39
C ALA A 460 18.37 -10.53 3.13
N GLY A 461 18.54 -11.66 3.83
CA GLY A 461 19.65 -12.59 3.61
C GLY A 461 19.53 -13.31 2.27
N LEU A 462 18.36 -13.92 2.00
CA LEU A 462 18.07 -14.63 0.74
C LEU A 462 18.06 -13.71 -0.47
N GLN A 463 17.75 -12.43 -0.29
CA GLN A 463 17.87 -11.45 -1.35
C GLN A 463 19.31 -11.28 -1.82
N ARG A 464 20.29 -11.31 -0.90
CA ARG A 464 21.71 -11.18 -1.25
C ARG A 464 22.37 -12.50 -1.63
N GLN A 465 21.94 -13.58 -1.00
CA GLN A 465 22.55 -14.91 -1.08
C GLN A 465 21.45 -15.98 -1.18
N PRO A 466 20.72 -16.05 -2.31
CA PRO A 466 19.63 -17.00 -2.50
C PRO A 466 20.08 -18.47 -2.43
N GLU A 467 21.34 -18.76 -2.79
CA GLU A 467 21.95 -20.08 -2.75
C GLU A 467 22.10 -20.65 -1.33
N ARG A 468 21.95 -19.82 -0.29
CA ARG A 468 22.11 -20.20 1.11
C ARG A 468 20.80 -20.63 1.78
N TRP A 469 19.79 -20.98 1.00
CA TRP A 469 18.46 -21.32 1.51
C TRP A 469 18.47 -22.50 2.49
N GLU A 470 19.31 -23.52 2.29
CA GLU A 470 19.43 -24.66 3.22
C GLU A 470 19.90 -24.23 4.61
N GLN A 471 20.89 -23.32 4.67
CA GLN A 471 21.38 -22.78 5.94
C GLN A 471 20.34 -21.85 6.58
N ALA A 472 19.60 -21.10 5.75
CA ALA A 472 18.50 -20.29 6.22
C ALA A 472 17.36 -21.15 6.80
N GLU A 473 17.08 -22.33 6.22
CA GLU A 473 16.09 -23.27 6.71
C GLU A 473 16.45 -23.82 8.09
N GLN A 474 17.69 -24.29 8.27
CA GLN A 474 18.16 -24.79 9.56
C GLN A 474 18.11 -23.70 10.65
N ALA A 475 18.49 -22.47 10.29
CA ALA A 475 18.40 -21.31 11.17
C ALA A 475 16.95 -20.97 11.52
N TRP A 476 16.05 -20.96 10.53
CA TRP A 476 14.62 -20.72 10.72
C TRP A 476 14.01 -21.73 11.67
N GLN A 477 14.17 -23.03 11.42
CA GLN A 477 13.60 -24.08 12.28
C GLN A 477 14.08 -23.95 13.73
N THR A 478 15.38 -23.68 13.94
CA THR A 478 15.95 -23.52 15.28
C THR A 478 15.40 -22.29 16.01
N LEU A 479 15.33 -21.16 15.33
CA LEU A 479 14.86 -19.90 15.91
C LEU A 479 13.35 -19.92 16.13
N ALA A 480 12.58 -20.44 15.17
CA ALA A 480 11.13 -20.55 15.25
C ALA A 480 10.70 -21.45 16.41
N GLU A 481 11.36 -22.59 16.62
CA GLU A 481 11.14 -23.46 17.78
C GLU A 481 11.41 -22.72 19.09
N ARG A 482 12.59 -22.10 19.21
CA ARG A 482 12.98 -21.37 20.43
C ARG A 482 12.01 -20.24 20.75
N ILE A 483 11.62 -19.47 19.75
CA ILE A 483 10.68 -18.35 19.92
C ILE A 483 9.30 -18.89 20.29
N ALA A 484 8.79 -19.92 19.61
CA ALA A 484 7.50 -20.54 19.93
C ALA A 484 7.43 -20.98 21.40
N LEU A 485 8.43 -21.73 21.88
CA LEU A 485 8.50 -22.17 23.27
C LEU A 485 8.60 -20.99 24.24
N ARG A 486 9.46 -20.00 23.95
CA ARG A 486 9.62 -18.81 24.79
C ARG A 486 8.33 -17.99 24.89
N THR A 487 7.61 -17.80 23.79
CA THR A 487 6.37 -17.00 23.77
C THR A 487 5.23 -17.70 24.51
N ALA A 488 5.26 -19.04 24.60
CA ALA A 488 4.29 -19.80 25.38
C ALA A 488 4.57 -19.79 26.90
N GLU A 489 5.82 -19.59 27.31
CA GLU A 489 6.27 -19.67 28.71
C GLU A 489 5.44 -18.81 29.69
N PRO A 490 5.11 -17.53 29.41
CA PRO A 490 4.33 -16.73 30.36
C PRO A 490 2.94 -17.30 30.62
N VAL A 491 2.32 -17.94 29.63
CA VAL A 491 1.00 -18.57 29.79
C VAL A 491 1.12 -19.84 30.62
N LEU A 492 2.18 -20.61 30.44
CA LEU A 492 2.45 -21.84 31.21
C LEU A 492 2.77 -21.52 32.68
N CYS A 493 3.53 -20.46 32.95
CA CYS A 493 3.85 -20.02 34.31
C CYS A 493 2.65 -19.43 35.06
N ALA A 494 1.66 -18.89 34.33
CA ALA A 494 0.45 -18.30 34.92
C ALA A 494 -0.68 -19.32 35.17
N VAL A 495 -0.44 -20.62 34.93
CA VAL A 495 -1.44 -21.67 35.08
C VAL A 495 -1.84 -21.84 36.56
N PRO A 496 -3.14 -21.77 36.91
CA PRO A 496 -3.57 -21.97 38.28
C PRO A 496 -3.45 -23.46 38.69
N PRO A 497 -3.25 -23.77 39.98
CA PRO A 497 -3.16 -25.17 40.46
C PRO A 497 -4.35 -26.05 40.08
N SER A 498 -5.54 -25.46 39.91
CA SER A 498 -6.76 -26.16 39.48
C SER A 498 -6.65 -26.80 38.10
N ALA A 499 -5.84 -26.23 37.20
CA ALA A 499 -5.62 -26.76 35.85
C ALA A 499 -4.68 -27.98 35.81
N PHE A 500 -4.00 -28.29 36.94
CA PHE A 500 -3.17 -29.50 37.07
C PHE A 500 -4.02 -30.77 37.14
N LEU A 501 -5.04 -30.78 38.00
CA LEU A 501 -6.05 -31.85 38.03
C LEU A 501 -6.89 -31.84 36.75
N GLY A 502 -7.13 -30.63 36.23
CA GLY A 502 -7.85 -30.40 34.99
C GLY A 502 -9.36 -30.55 35.13
N ARG A 503 -10.06 -30.42 34.01
CA ARG A 503 -11.53 -30.55 33.95
C ARG A 503 -11.96 -31.49 32.84
N LYS A 504 -12.99 -32.30 33.13
CA LYS A 504 -13.61 -33.16 32.12
C LYS A 504 -14.32 -32.30 31.08
N SER A 505 -14.21 -32.69 29.83
CA SER A 505 -15.02 -32.18 28.73
C SER A 505 -16.51 -32.39 28.99
N LYS A 506 -17.37 -31.64 28.27
CA LYS A 506 -18.83 -31.74 28.39
C LYS A 506 -19.35 -33.17 28.17
N ASP A 507 -18.70 -33.93 27.29
CA ASP A 507 -19.07 -35.31 26.98
C ASP A 507 -18.40 -36.34 27.91
N GLY A 508 -17.57 -35.89 28.87
CA GLY A 508 -16.85 -36.74 29.83
C GLY A 508 -15.73 -37.62 29.25
N LYS A 509 -15.50 -37.56 27.93
CA LYS A 509 -14.59 -38.46 27.20
C LYS A 509 -13.10 -38.15 27.40
N TRP A 510 -12.75 -36.89 27.60
CA TRP A 510 -11.37 -36.45 27.86
C TRP A 510 -11.30 -35.40 28.96
N THR A 511 -10.14 -35.29 29.59
CA THR A 511 -9.84 -34.31 30.64
C THR A 511 -8.83 -33.30 30.12
N HIS A 512 -9.21 -32.04 30.10
CA HIS A 512 -8.33 -30.92 29.78
C HIS A 512 -7.39 -30.69 30.97
N ARG A 513 -6.08 -30.87 30.76
CA ARG A 513 -5.03 -30.69 31.78
C ARG A 513 -3.91 -29.84 31.21
N ALA A 514 -3.32 -29.00 32.06
CA ALA A 514 -2.18 -28.17 31.66
C ALA A 514 -1.00 -28.99 31.13
N ALA A 515 -0.62 -30.07 31.81
CA ALA A 515 0.49 -30.94 31.39
C ALA A 515 0.25 -31.59 30.00
N THR A 516 -0.98 -32.00 29.71
CA THR A 516 -1.33 -32.58 28.40
C THR A 516 -1.33 -31.49 27.32
N ALA A 517 -1.86 -30.31 27.62
CA ALA A 517 -1.86 -29.17 26.70
C ALA A 517 -0.44 -28.76 26.32
N GLU A 518 0.47 -28.67 27.30
CA GLU A 518 1.88 -28.37 27.07
C GLU A 518 2.57 -29.45 26.23
N ALA A 519 2.38 -30.74 26.57
CA ALA A 519 2.97 -31.84 25.82
C ALA A 519 2.49 -31.87 24.35
N VAL A 520 1.19 -31.64 24.13
CA VAL A 520 0.60 -31.53 22.78
C VAL A 520 1.18 -30.33 22.03
N TYR A 521 1.33 -29.18 22.70
CA TYR A 521 1.92 -27.99 22.10
C TYR A 521 3.38 -28.22 21.69
N ARG A 522 4.23 -28.73 22.59
CA ARG A 522 5.63 -29.06 22.29
C ARG A 522 5.77 -30.10 21.16
N ARG A 523 4.84 -31.05 21.08
CA ARG A 523 4.77 -32.01 19.95
C ARG A 523 4.34 -31.32 18.66
N ALA A 524 3.35 -30.44 18.71
CA ALA A 524 2.88 -29.69 17.55
C ALA A 524 3.99 -28.78 16.99
N VAL A 525 4.75 -28.09 17.85
CA VAL A 525 5.90 -27.26 17.43
C VAL A 525 6.93 -28.09 16.65
N ARG A 526 7.33 -29.24 17.18
CA ARG A 526 8.28 -30.16 16.52
C ARG A 526 7.74 -30.68 15.18
N ASN A 527 6.50 -31.18 15.18
CA ASN A 527 5.86 -31.69 13.97
C ASN A 527 5.75 -30.62 12.87
N VAL A 528 5.36 -29.39 13.22
CA VAL A 528 5.24 -28.29 12.26
C VAL A 528 6.59 -27.96 11.62
N LEU A 529 7.66 -28.02 12.41
CA LEU A 529 9.02 -27.71 11.95
C LEU A 529 9.76 -28.91 11.36
N GLY A 530 9.12 -30.09 11.25
CA GLY A 530 9.73 -31.30 10.70
C GLY A 530 10.84 -31.90 11.57
N ARG A 531 10.77 -31.73 12.90
CA ARG A 531 11.78 -32.17 13.88
C ARG A 531 11.33 -33.33 14.76
#